data_AF-A0A258JRF5-F1
#
_entry.id   AF-A0A258JRF5-F1
#
_cell.length_a   1.000
_cell.length_b   1.000
_cell.length_c   1.000
_cell.angle_alpha   90.00
_cell.angle_beta   90.00
_cell.angle_gamma   90.00
#
_symmetry.space_group_name_H-M   'P 1'
#
loop_
_entity.id
_entity.type
_entity.pdbx_description
1 polymer ?
#
loop_
_entity_poly.entity_id
_entity_poly.type
_entity_poly.pdbx_seq_one_letter_code
_entity_poly.pdbx_strand_id
1 'polypeptide(L)' 'AGLPEPFAALLAQSDAAAAQGALFDDGKALSRLTGRPTTPLKDVIAAALKA' A
#
# COMPACT_ATOMS: atom_id res chain seq x y z
N ALA A 1 24.29 -4.95 -3.89
CA ALA A 1 23.79 -3.95 -4.85
C ALA A 1 22.41 -3.50 -4.41
N GLY A 2 22.05 -2.24 -4.67
CA GLY A 2 20.72 -1.70 -4.38
C GLY A 2 19.73 -1.87 -5.53
N LEU A 3 18.67 -1.07 -5.53
CA LEU A 3 17.67 -1.02 -6.60
C LEU A 3 18.20 -0.22 -7.81
N PRO A 4 17.72 -0.48 -9.04
CA PRO A 4 17.95 0.38 -10.20
C PRO A 4 17.49 1.83 -9.93
N GLU A 5 18.24 2.81 -10.39
CA GLU A 5 17.99 4.23 -10.13
C GLU A 5 16.54 4.68 -10.45
N PRO A 6 15.96 4.34 -11.63
CA PRO A 6 14.59 4.76 -11.93
C PRO A 6 13.56 4.19 -10.95
N PHE A 7 13.81 2.98 -10.43
CA PHE A 7 12.90 2.33 -9.49
C PHE A 7 13.03 2.91 -8.09
N ALA A 8 14.25 3.23 -7.65
CA ALA A 8 14.47 3.94 -6.39
C ALA A 8 13.80 5.32 -6.38
N ALA A 9 13.92 6.07 -7.50
CA ALA A 9 13.26 7.36 -7.66
C ALA A 9 11.72 7.24 -7.61
N LEU A 10 11.16 6.20 -8.24
CA LEU A 10 9.72 5.92 -8.18
C LEU A 10 9.23 5.70 -6.76
N LEU A 11 9.94 4.88 -5.97
CA LEU A 11 9.56 4.61 -4.57
C LEU A 11 9.65 5.89 -3.72
N ALA A 12 10.75 6.63 -3.83
CA ALA A 12 10.94 7.87 -3.08
C ALA A 12 9.87 8.92 -3.41
N GLN A 13 9.51 9.07 -4.68
CA GLN A 13 8.45 9.98 -5.10
C GLN A 13 7.07 9.51 -4.61
N SER A 14 6.82 8.20 -4.60
CA SER A 14 5.57 7.62 -4.08
C SER A 14 5.40 7.91 -2.59
N ASP A 15 6.45 7.73 -1.80
CA ASP A 15 6.45 8.06 -0.37
C ASP A 15 6.25 9.56 -0.11
N ALA A 16 6.93 10.42 -0.88
CA ALA A 16 6.76 11.87 -0.77
C ALA A 16 5.32 12.33 -1.07
N ALA A 17 4.63 11.66 -2.02
CA ALA A 17 3.23 11.92 -2.33
C ALA A 17 2.27 11.31 -1.30
N ALA A 18 2.58 10.12 -0.77
CA ALA A 18 1.81 9.49 0.29
C ALA A 18 1.79 10.35 1.56
N ALA A 19 2.91 10.99 1.91
CA ALA A 19 2.99 11.96 3.00
C ALA A 19 2.08 13.18 2.80
N GLN A 20 1.67 13.47 1.56
CA GLN A 20 0.72 14.52 1.20
C GLN A 20 -0.72 14.00 1.05
N GLY A 21 -0.98 12.74 1.43
CA GLY A 21 -2.32 12.13 1.41
C GLY A 21 -2.69 11.42 0.11
N ALA A 22 -1.77 11.29 -0.87
CA ALA A 22 -2.09 10.70 -2.18
C ALA A 22 -2.57 9.24 -2.14
N LEU A 23 -2.25 8.49 -1.06
CA LEU A 23 -2.66 7.10 -0.87
C LEU A 23 -3.79 6.92 0.17
N PHE A 24 -4.33 8.01 0.73
CA PHE A 24 -5.39 7.93 1.71
C PHE A 24 -6.77 7.98 1.04
N ASP A 25 -7.62 7.00 1.35
CA ASP A 25 -9.05 6.98 1.05
C ASP A 25 -9.78 6.30 2.22
N ASP A 26 -10.81 6.96 2.77
CA ASP A 26 -11.72 6.39 3.77
C ASP A 26 -13.12 6.13 3.19
N GLY A 27 -13.29 6.31 1.88
CA GLY A 27 -14.55 6.19 1.17
C GLY A 27 -15.11 4.77 1.10
N LYS A 28 -14.32 3.72 1.42
CA LYS A 28 -14.71 2.29 1.47
C LYS A 28 -15.33 1.76 0.16
N ALA A 29 -14.95 2.32 -0.99
CA ALA A 29 -15.47 1.90 -2.30
C ALA A 29 -15.21 0.42 -2.57
N LEU A 30 -14.00 -0.07 -2.27
CA LEU A 30 -13.62 -1.46 -2.49
C LEU A 30 -14.40 -2.45 -1.60
N SER A 31 -14.66 -2.11 -0.34
CA SER A 31 -15.46 -2.95 0.55
C SER A 31 -16.89 -3.10 0.04
N ARG A 32 -17.49 -2.02 -0.47
CA ARG A 32 -18.82 -2.07 -1.10
C ARG A 32 -18.82 -2.92 -2.36
N LEU A 33 -17.84 -2.73 -3.23
CA LEU A 33 -17.72 -3.47 -4.49
C LEU A 33 -17.57 -4.98 -4.26
N THR A 34 -16.80 -5.37 -3.24
CA THR A 34 -16.50 -6.78 -2.96
C THR A 34 -17.48 -7.45 -2.00
N GLY A 35 -18.39 -6.71 -1.38
CA GLY A 35 -19.37 -7.25 -0.41
C GLY A 35 -18.78 -7.72 0.91
N ARG A 36 -17.52 -7.36 1.22
CA ARG A 36 -16.82 -7.74 2.46
C ARG A 36 -15.87 -6.63 2.93
N PRO A 37 -15.43 -6.64 4.20
CA PRO A 37 -14.33 -5.77 4.64
C PRO A 37 -13.05 -6.01 3.82
N THR A 38 -12.26 -4.95 3.60
CA THR A 38 -10.90 -5.07 3.08
C THR A 38 -10.00 -5.79 4.08
N THR A 39 -8.95 -6.45 3.58
CA THR A 39 -8.01 -7.19 4.41
C THR A 39 -7.20 -6.23 5.29
N PRO A 40 -7.25 -6.35 6.63
CA PRO A 40 -6.45 -5.53 7.54
C PRO A 40 -4.94 -5.74 7.34
N LEU A 41 -4.14 -4.68 7.52
CA LEU A 41 -2.68 -4.74 7.35
C LEU A 41 -2.01 -5.79 8.26
N LYS A 42 -2.51 -5.98 9.49
CA LYS A 42 -2.01 -7.01 10.42
C LYS A 42 -2.10 -8.43 9.84
N ASP A 43 -3.14 -8.73 9.06
CA ASP A 43 -3.37 -10.06 8.51
C ASP A 43 -2.43 -10.28 7.31
N VAL A 44 -2.16 -9.21 6.54
CA VAL A 44 -1.15 -9.20 5.47
C VAL A 44 0.25 -9.44 6.04
N ILE A 45 0.62 -8.73 7.12
CA ILE A 45 1.93 -8.91 7.80
C ILE A 45 2.06 -10.35 8.31
N ALA A 46 1.03 -10.88 8.98
CA ALA A 46 1.04 -12.24 9.49
C ALA A 46 1.18 -13.29 8.38
N ALA A 47 0.64 -13.03 7.19
CA ALA A 47 0.81 -13.91 6.03
C ALA A 47 2.22 -13.82 5.45
N ALA A 48 2.78 -12.61 5.30
CA ALA A 48 4.11 -12.39 4.73
C ALA A 48 5.24 -12.99 5.59
N LEU A 49 5.11 -12.96 6.92
CA LEU A 49 6.11 -13.50 7.85
C LEU A 49 6.07 -15.02 8.01
N LYS A 50 5.03 -15.69 7.49
CA LYS A 50 4.94 -17.16 7.47
C LYS A 50 5.66 -17.78 6.26
N ALA A 51 6.00 -16.96 5.27
CA ALA A 51 6.67 -17.37 4.04
C ALA A 51 8.16 -17.63 4.25
#